data_AF-X1JTD4-F1
#
_entry.id   AF-X1JTD4-F1
#
_cell.length_a   1.000
_cell.length_b   1.000
_cell.length_c   1.000
_cell.angle_alpha   90.00
_cell.angle_beta   90.00
_cell.angle_gamma   90.00
#
_symmetry.space_group_name_H-M   'P 1'
#
loop_
_entity.id
_entity.type
_entity.pdbx_description
1 polymer ?
#
loop_
_entity_poly.entity_id
_entity_poly.type
_entity_poly.pdbx_seq_one_letter_code
_entity_poly.pdbx_strand_id
1 'polypeptide(L)' 'IIVGTLLEVGRGRFGPGYLKEILKGKNRKLAGPTVPSRGLCLMRVKY' A
#
# COMPACT_ATOMS: atom_id res chain seq x y z
N ILE A 1 1.59 1.46 4.63
CA ILE A 1 0.87 2.29 3.63
C ILE A 1 0.68 1.52 2.32
N ILE A 2 1.76 1.02 1.71
CA ILE A 2 1.69 0.22 0.47
C ILE A 2 0.75 -0.99 0.64
N VAL A 3 0.96 -1.80 1.68
CA VAL A 3 0.12 -2.98 1.96
C VAL A 3 -1.36 -2.62 2.11
N GLY A 4 -1.69 -1.54 2.82
CA GLY A 4 -3.08 -1.11 2.97
C GLY A 4 -3.71 -0.64 1.67
N THR A 5 -2.93 -0.01 0.80
CA THR A 5 -3.41 0.37 -0.56
C THR A 5 -3.68 -0.86 -1.41
N LEU A 6 -2.77 -1.83 -1.40
CA LEU A 6 -2.93 -3.10 -2.13
C LEU A 6 -4.12 -3.91 -1.61
N LEU A 7 -4.40 -3.85 -0.31
CA LEU A 7 -5.55 -4.50 0.29
C LEU A 7 -6.87 -3.91 -0.25
N GLU A 8 -6.95 -2.59 -0.38
CA GLU A 8 -8.13 -1.92 -0.93
C GLU A 8 -8.30 -2.20 -2.44
N VAL A 9 -7.20 -2.35 -3.19
CA VAL A 9 -7.23 -2.82 -4.58
C VAL A 9 -7.75 -4.27 -4.66
N GLY A 10 -7.22 -5.17 -3.82
CA GLY A 10 -7.66 -6.57 -3.76
C GLY A 10 -9.12 -6.74 -3.31
N ARG A 11 -9.64 -5.78 -2.54
CA ARG A 11 -11.06 -5.68 -2.15
C ARG A 11 -11.96 -5.07 -3.24
N GLY A 12 -11.41 -4.66 -4.38
CA GLY A 12 -12.14 -4.03 -5.48
C GLY A 12 -12.53 -2.57 -5.25
N ARG A 13 -12.05 -1.93 -4.17
CA ARG A 13 -12.33 -0.51 -3.89
C ARG A 13 -11.51 0.43 -4.78
N PHE A 14 -10.34 -0.01 -5.22
CA PHE A 14 -9.50 0.70 -6.17
C PHE A 14 -9.14 -0.20 -7.35
N GLY A 15 -9.07 0.38 -8.54
CA GLY A 15 -8.60 -0.35 -9.72
C GLY A 15 -7.11 -0.70 -9.61
N PRO A 16 -6.64 -1.73 -10.33
CA PRO A 16 -5.21 -2.12 -10.35
C PRO A 16 -4.28 -1.00 -10.86
N GLY A 17 -4.79 -0.06 -11.67
CA GLY A 17 -4.04 1.11 -12.13
C GLY A 17 -3.80 2.18 -11.06
N TYR A 18 -4.60 2.20 -9.99
CA TYR A 18 -4.60 3.25 -8.97
C TYR A 18 -3.27 3.40 -8.24
N LEU A 19 -2.51 2.30 -8.09
CA LEU A 19 -1.19 2.34 -7.47
C LEU A 19 -0.20 3.23 -8.26
N LYS A 20 -0.28 3.24 -9.60
CA LYS A 20 0.55 4.10 -10.45
C LYS A 20 0.21 5.58 -10.25
N GLU A 21 -1.05 5.90 -10.05
CA GLU A 21 -1.51 7.26 -9.80
C GLU A 21 -1.00 7.77 -8.46
N ILE A 22 -1.04 6.95 -7.40
CA ILE A 22 -0.49 7.31 -6.08
C ILE A 22 1.01 7.56 -6.16
N LEU A 23 1.76 6.68 -6.85
CA LEU A 23 3.21 6.83 -6.99
C LEU A 23 3.60 8.09 -7.77
N LYS A 24 2.85 8.41 -8.83
CA LYS A 24 3.05 9.65 -9.60
C LYS A 24 2.66 10.90 -8.81
N GLY A 25 1.54 10.85 -8.09
CA GLY A 25 1.02 11.97 -7.32
C GLY A 25 1.80 12.29 -6.04
N LYS A 26 2.66 11.37 -5.55
CA LYS A 26 3.47 11.51 -4.33
C LYS A 26 2.67 11.99 -3.11
N ASN A 27 1.36 11.75 -3.10
CA ASN A 27 0.45 12.30 -2.11
C ASN A 27 -0.01 11.21 -1.15
N ARG A 28 0.37 11.35 0.11
CA ARG A 28 -0.01 10.47 1.23
C ARG A 28 -1.52 10.30 1.36
N LYS A 29 -2.32 11.33 1.04
CA LYS A 29 -3.79 11.31 1.17
C LYS A 29 -4.47 10.39 0.14
N LEU A 30 -3.81 10.12 -0.99
CA LEU A 30 -4.33 9.21 -2.02
C LEU A 30 -4.07 7.73 -1.68
N ALA A 31 -3.14 7.47 -0.77
CA ALA A 31 -2.79 6.12 -0.38
C ALA A 31 -3.82 5.52 0.59
N GLY A 32 -3.96 4.20 0.54
CA GLY A 32 -4.81 3.45 1.46
C GLY A 32 -4.36 3.56 2.93
N PRO A 33 -5.21 3.11 3.87
CA PRO A 33 -4.97 3.26 5.29
C PRO A 33 -3.67 2.56 5.74
N THR A 34 -3.07 3.05 6.82
CA THR A 34 -1.96 2.32 7.46
C THR A 34 -2.54 1.08 8.14
N VAL A 35 -2.08 -0.10 7.73
CA VAL A 35 -2.46 -1.37 8.37
C VAL A 35 -1.80 -1.51 9.75
N PRO A 36 -2.41 -2.27 10.68
CA PRO A 36 -1.77 -2.58 11.96
C PRO A 36 -0.39 -3.22 11.78
N SER A 37 0.56 -2.86 12.65
CA SER A 37 1.95 -3.37 12.62
C SER A 37 2.07 -4.87 12.92
N ARG A 38 1.07 -5.44 13.60
CA ARG A 38 1.05 -6.84 14.06
C ARG A 38 1.17 -7.89 12.94
N GLY A 39 0.94 -7.50 11.68
CA GLY A 39 1.08 -8.38 10.51
C GLY A 39 2.38 -8.18 9.72
N LEU A 40 3.30 -7.32 10.15
CA LEU A 40 4.56 -7.05 9.46
C LEU A 40 5.71 -7.78 10.15
N CYS A 41 6.53 -8.51 9.39
CA CYS A 41 7.72 -9.19 9.87
C CYS A 41 8.94 -8.84 8.99
N LEU A 42 10.08 -8.54 9.61
CA LEU A 42 11.35 -8.35 8.92
C LEU A 42 11.94 -9.73 8.59
N MET A 43 11.98 -10.08 7.30
CA MET A 43 12.41 -11.42 6.89
C MET A 43 13.92 -11.58 6.81
N ARG A 44 14.64 -10.57 6.29
CA ARG A 44 16.08 -10.66 6.04
C ARG A 44 16.69 -9.28 5.88
N VAL A 45 17.92 -9.11 6.35
CA VAL A 45 18.80 -7.98 6.04
C VAL A 45 19.91 -8.49 5.12
N LYS A 46 20.19 -7.75 4.04
CA LYS A 46 21.32 -8.01 3.14
C LYS A 46 22.36 -6.92 3.37
N TYR A 47 23.62 -7.34 3.49
CA TYR A 47 24.79 -6.47 3.54
C TYR A 47 25.45 -6.43 2.17
#